data_AF-A0A947BRP3-F1
#
_entry.id   AF-A0A947BRP3-F1
#
_cell.length_a   1.000
_cell.length_b   1.000
_cell.length_c   1.000
_cell.angle_alpha   90.00
_cell.angle_beta   90.00
_cell.angle_gamma   90.00
#
_symmetry.space_group_name_H-M   'P 1'
#
loop_
_entity.id
_entity.type
_entity.pdbx_description
1 polymer ?
#
loop_
_entity_poly.entity_id
_entity_poly.type
_entity_poly.pdbx_seq_one_letter_code
_entity_poly.pdbx_strand_id
1 'polypeptide(L)'
;MFGSTLNVILILLLIVGIWVLILWSNTRRMHQQIQQVAQQQSVIRQNEAARSLCRAIHSLQPSVHAGIDYIVSDGGPDRAPYIARWLSSSIPQPGADELEQALSQISGIDPAKDHAAQRLREYP
;
A
#
# COMPACT_ATOMS: atom_id res chain seq x y z
N MET A 1 38.59 7.42 -41.44
CA MET A 1 38.06 6.29 -40.62
C MET A 1 37.80 6.64 -39.15
N PHE A 2 38.46 7.64 -38.55
CA PHE A 2 38.26 7.99 -37.13
C PHE A 2 36.89 8.61 -36.77
N GLY A 3 36.23 9.32 -37.70
CA GLY A 3 34.94 9.98 -37.42
C GLY A 3 33.77 9.02 -37.17
N SER A 4 33.73 7.86 -37.86
CA SER A 4 32.64 6.89 -37.68
C SER A 4 32.75 6.14 -36.36
N THR A 5 33.95 5.73 -35.95
CA THR A 5 34.16 5.04 -34.66
C THR A 5 33.86 5.95 -33.49
N LEU A 6 34.23 7.24 -33.57
CA LEU A 6 33.93 8.22 -32.54
C LEU A 6 32.42 8.43 -32.37
N ASN A 7 31.67 8.54 -33.47
CA ASN A 7 30.21 8.64 -33.43
C ASN A 7 29.55 7.39 -32.81
N VAL A 8 30.01 6.19 -33.16
CA VAL A 8 29.47 4.95 -32.60
C VAL A 8 29.70 4.88 -31.08
N ILE A 9 30.89 5.26 -30.62
CA ILE A 9 31.20 5.31 -29.17
C ILE A 9 30.32 6.35 -28.46
N LEU A 10 30.11 7.51 -29.09
CA LEU A 10 29.28 8.58 -28.54
C LEU A 10 27.82 8.15 -28.41
N ILE A 11 27.28 7.45 -29.41
CA ILE A 11 25.92 6.88 -29.37
C ILE A 11 25.80 5.83 -28.27
N LEU A 12 26.78 4.93 -28.13
CA LEU A 12 26.79 3.91 -27.07
C LEU A 12 26.79 4.54 -25.67
N LEU A 13 27.62 5.56 -25.46
CA LEU A 13 27.66 6.31 -24.20
C LEU A 13 26.32 7.00 -23.89
N LEU A 14 25.68 7.56 -24.92
CA LEU A 14 24.39 8.22 -24.78
C LEU A 14 23.29 7.23 -24.38
N ILE A 15 23.27 6.05 -25.02
CA ILE A 15 22.35 4.96 -24.67
C ILE A 15 22.57 4.51 -23.22
N VAL A 16 23.81 4.26 -22.81
CA VAL A 16 24.12 3.87 -21.43
C VAL A 16 23.71 4.96 -20.44
N GLY A 17 23.98 6.24 -20.75
CA GLY A 17 23.58 7.37 -19.93
C GLY A 17 22.06 7.45 -19.75
N ILE A 18 21.29 7.26 -20.82
CA ILE A 18 19.81 7.23 -20.76
C ILE A 18 19.35 6.09 -19.85
N TRP A 19 19.91 4.88 -20.00
CA TRP A 19 19.55 3.74 -19.15
C TRP A 19 19.83 4.00 -17.68
N VAL A 20 21.00 4.56 -17.34
CA VAL A 20 21.35 4.91 -15.96
C VAL A 20 20.36 5.91 -15.38
N LEU A 21 19.96 6.93 -16.15
CA LEU A 21 18.97 7.91 -15.70
C LEU A 21 17.59 7.28 -15.46
N ILE A 22 17.14 6.40 -16.36
CA ILE A 22 15.87 5.69 -16.22
C ILE A 22 15.90 4.83 -14.95
N LEU A 23 16.93 3.99 -14.79
CA LEU A 23 17.11 3.15 -13.61
C LEU A 23 17.11 3.98 -12.32
N TRP A 24 17.88 5.07 -12.28
CA TRP A 24 17.97 5.92 -11.10
C TRP A 24 16.64 6.59 -10.74
N SER A 25 15.91 7.08 -11.75
CA SER A 25 14.58 7.68 -11.54
C SER A 25 13.58 6.66 -10.98
N ASN A 26 13.64 5.42 -11.46
CA ASN A 26 12.73 4.35 -11.06
C ASN A 26 13.07 3.85 -9.66
N THR A 27 14.35 3.67 -9.34
CA THR A 27 14.81 3.32 -7.99
C THR A 27 14.41 4.38 -6.96
N ARG A 28 14.51 5.68 -7.29
CA ARG A 28 14.06 6.76 -6.39
C ARG A 28 12.56 6.70 -6.12
N ARG A 29 11.74 6.50 -7.15
CA ARG A 29 10.28 6.35 -7.01
C ARG A 29 9.92 5.13 -6.16
N MET A 30 10.59 4.01 -6.41
CA MET A 30 10.40 2.77 -5.64
C MET A 30 10.78 2.96 -4.17
N HIS A 31 11.86 3.69 -3.87
CA HIS A 31 12.26 3.96 -2.48
C HIS A 31 11.21 4.77 -1.72
N GLN A 32 10.59 5.76 -2.37
CA GLN A 32 9.51 6.55 -1.77
C GLN A 32 8.26 5.70 -1.51
N GLN A 33 7.88 4.82 -2.43
CA GLN A 33 6.75 3.90 -2.23
C GLN A 33 7.03 2.90 -1.11
N ILE A 34 8.24 2.33 -1.05
CA ILE A 34 8.63 1.41 0.03
C ILE A 34 8.58 2.10 1.39
N GLN A 35 9.06 3.34 1.50
CA GLN A 35 9.00 4.10 2.74
C GLN A 35 7.56 4.36 3.20
N GLN A 36 6.66 4.69 2.27
CA GLN A 36 5.24 4.88 2.57
C GLN A 36 4.58 3.58 3.05
N VAL A 37 4.82 2.46 2.37
CA VAL A 37 4.31 1.15 2.79
C VAL A 37 4.89 0.73 4.13
N ALA A 38 6.18 0.97 4.38
CA ALA A 38 6.81 0.66 5.66
C ALA A 38 6.24 1.50 6.82
N GLN A 39 5.97 2.79 6.59
CA GLN A 39 5.30 3.64 7.57
C GLN A 39 3.86 3.20 7.84
N GLN A 40 3.13 2.77 6.81
CA GLN A 40 1.80 2.20 6.98
C GLN A 40 1.86 0.89 7.77
N GLN A 41 2.83 0.02 7.48
CA GLN A 41 3.04 -1.21 8.23
C GLN A 41 3.44 -0.94 9.68
N SER A 42 4.20 0.12 9.98
CA SER A 42 4.53 0.47 11.37
C SER A 42 3.32 0.98 12.14
N VAL A 43 2.50 1.85 11.53
CA VAL A 43 1.22 2.32 12.10
C VAL A 43 0.28 1.14 12.39
N ILE A 44 0.06 0.27 11.40
CA ILE A 44 -0.78 -0.93 11.56
C ILE A 44 -0.18 -1.90 12.59
N ARG A 45 1.15 -2.01 12.69
CA ARG A 45 1.77 -2.85 13.74
C ARG A 45 1.71 -2.24 15.13
N GLN A 46 1.62 -0.94 15.30
CA GLN A 46 1.64 -0.33 16.64
C GLN A 46 0.24 -0.08 17.18
N ASN A 47 -0.75 0.13 16.30
CA ASN A 47 -2.12 0.43 16.70
C ASN A 47 -3.07 -0.73 16.40
N GLU A 48 -3.59 -1.38 17.44
CA GLU A 48 -4.54 -2.49 17.30
C GLU A 48 -5.87 -2.04 16.68
N ALA A 49 -6.33 -0.81 16.98
CA ALA A 49 -7.51 -0.23 16.36
C ALA A 49 -7.30 0.03 14.85
N ALA A 50 -6.05 0.29 14.42
CA ALA A 50 -5.76 0.45 13.00
C ALA A 50 -5.83 -0.89 12.28
N ARG A 51 -5.44 -1.98 12.95
CA ARG A 51 -5.61 -3.34 12.43
C ARG A 51 -7.07 -3.74 12.31
N SER A 52 -7.89 -3.44 13.32
CA SER A 52 -9.32 -3.76 13.25
C SER A 52 -10.01 -2.97 12.13
N LEU A 53 -9.65 -1.69 11.94
CA LEU A 53 -10.09 -0.88 10.79
C LEU A 53 -9.69 -1.53 9.45
N CYS A 54 -8.43 -1.92 9.28
CA CYS A 54 -7.98 -2.58 8.06
C CYS A 54 -8.72 -3.91 7.81
N ARG A 55 -9.00 -4.68 8.86
CA ARG A 55 -9.78 -5.92 8.73
C ARG A 55 -11.24 -5.65 8.37
N ALA A 56 -11.85 -4.61 8.93
CA ALA A 56 -13.20 -4.20 8.57
C ALA A 56 -13.28 -3.86 7.08
N ILE A 57 -12.32 -3.08 6.58
CA ILE A 57 -12.22 -2.76 5.15
C ILE A 57 -11.99 -4.03 4.32
N HIS A 58 -11.10 -4.93 4.73
CA HIS A 58 -10.83 -6.18 4.02
C HIS A 58 -12.06 -7.10 3.97
N SER A 59 -12.88 -7.11 5.02
CA SER A 59 -14.11 -7.91 5.07
C SER A 59 -15.17 -7.40 4.08
N LEU A 60 -15.24 -6.08 3.88
CA LEU A 60 -16.14 -5.44 2.93
C LEU A 60 -15.62 -5.53 1.49
N GLN A 61 -14.31 -5.34 1.31
CA GLN A 61 -13.67 -5.19 0.02
C GLN A 61 -12.30 -5.92 0.01
N PRO A 62 -12.29 -7.25 -0.22
CA PRO A 62 -11.07 -8.06 -0.12
C PRO A 62 -10.02 -7.78 -1.20
N SER A 63 -10.39 -7.03 -2.24
CA SER A 63 -9.49 -6.60 -3.31
C SER A 63 -8.67 -5.34 -2.98
N VAL A 64 -8.97 -4.66 -1.87
CA VAL A 64 -8.43 -3.35 -1.51
C VAL A 64 -7.38 -3.47 -0.41
N HIS A 65 -6.20 -2.89 -0.63
CA HIS A 65 -5.04 -3.07 0.24
C HIS A 65 -4.58 -1.76 0.92
N ALA A 66 -4.32 -1.83 2.22
CA ALA A 66 -3.76 -0.72 2.98
C ALA A 66 -2.35 -0.33 2.49
N GLY A 67 -2.09 0.96 2.35
CA GLY A 67 -0.85 1.53 1.84
C GLY A 67 -0.72 1.55 0.32
N ILE A 68 -1.67 0.94 -0.41
CA ILE A 68 -1.72 0.94 -1.89
C ILE A 68 -2.99 1.65 -2.34
N ASP A 69 -4.15 1.12 -1.92
CA ASP A 69 -5.47 1.59 -2.34
C ASP A 69 -6.09 2.58 -1.36
N TYR A 70 -5.61 2.59 -0.12
CA TYR A 70 -5.99 3.57 0.90
C TYR A 70 -4.87 3.75 1.93
N ILE A 71 -4.85 4.90 2.60
CA ILE A 71 -3.86 5.24 3.63
C ILE A 71 -4.60 5.41 4.96
N VAL A 72 -4.14 4.69 5.99
CA VAL A 72 -4.63 4.83 7.37
C VAL A 72 -3.68 5.74 8.13
N SER A 73 -4.24 6.65 8.93
CA SER A 73 -3.47 7.52 9.81
C SER A 73 -3.99 7.45 11.23
N ASP A 74 -3.09 7.60 12.18
CA ASP A 74 -3.41 7.73 13.60
C ASP A 74 -3.70 9.20 13.94
N GLY A 75 -4.48 9.43 15.02
CA GLY A 75 -4.71 10.78 15.53
C GLY A 75 -5.93 11.49 14.94
N GLY A 76 -6.94 10.72 14.52
CA GLY A 76 -8.28 11.27 14.24
C GLY A 76 -8.98 11.77 15.50
N PRO A 77 -10.27 12.14 15.39
CA PRO A 77 -11.11 12.41 16.56
C PRO A 77 -10.98 11.25 17.56
N ASP A 78 -10.82 11.57 18.85
CA ASP A 78 -10.61 10.59 19.93
C ASP A 78 -9.34 9.72 19.82
N ARG A 79 -8.33 10.16 19.05
CA ARG A 79 -7.10 9.40 18.72
C ARG A 79 -7.38 8.09 17.98
N ALA A 80 -8.58 7.91 17.44
CA ALA A 80 -8.93 6.75 16.65
C ALA A 80 -8.21 6.78 15.29
N PRO A 81 -7.78 5.62 14.78
CA PRO A 81 -7.24 5.51 13.43
C PRO A 81 -8.36 5.68 12.40
N TYR A 82 -8.08 6.41 11.31
CA TYR A 82 -9.05 6.72 10.28
C TYR A 82 -8.45 6.58 8.87
N ILE A 83 -9.31 6.46 7.88
CA ILE A 83 -8.92 6.46 6.46
C ILE A 83 -8.58 7.90 6.08
N ALA A 84 -7.28 8.21 6.03
CA ALA A 84 -6.80 9.55 5.71
C ALA A 84 -6.85 9.86 4.21
N ARG A 85 -6.72 8.82 3.38
CA ARG A 85 -6.81 8.97 1.92
C ARG A 85 -7.35 7.70 1.28
N TRP A 86 -8.25 7.86 0.33
CA TRP A 86 -8.69 6.81 -0.58
C TRP A 86 -8.02 7.02 -1.94
N LEU A 87 -7.32 6.01 -2.43
CA LEU A 87 -6.52 6.05 -3.66
C LEU A 87 -7.11 5.17 -4.77
N SER A 88 -8.02 4.24 -4.43
CA SER A 88 -8.69 3.40 -5.41
C SER A 88 -9.70 4.21 -6.23
N SER A 89 -9.55 4.19 -7.55
CA SER A 89 -10.44 4.88 -8.50
C SER A 89 -11.62 4.01 -8.95
N SER A 90 -11.53 2.70 -8.81
CA SER A 90 -12.53 1.74 -9.29
C SER A 90 -13.48 1.28 -8.19
N ILE A 91 -13.06 1.33 -6.93
CA ILE A 91 -13.83 0.85 -5.80
C ILE A 91 -14.14 2.04 -4.89
N PRO A 92 -15.40 2.33 -4.59
CA PRO A 92 -15.76 3.45 -3.73
C PRO A 92 -15.38 3.17 -2.28
N GLN A 93 -15.06 4.24 -1.54
CA GLN A 93 -14.85 4.16 -0.10
C GLN A 93 -16.13 3.66 0.59
N PRO A 94 -16.04 2.69 1.52
CA PRO A 94 -17.19 2.23 2.29
C PRO A 94 -17.86 3.37 3.05
N GLY A 95 -19.18 3.28 3.21
CA GLY A 95 -19.93 4.21 4.06
C GLY A 95 -19.47 4.13 5.52
N ALA A 96 -19.64 5.22 6.27
CA ALA A 96 -19.31 5.23 7.71
C ALA A 96 -20.10 4.16 8.48
N ASP A 97 -21.40 4.02 8.16
CA ASP A 97 -22.30 3.07 8.81
C ASP A 97 -21.91 1.61 8.49
N GLU A 98 -21.54 1.32 7.24
CA GLU A 98 -21.07 -0.01 6.81
C GLU A 98 -19.77 -0.40 7.51
N LEU A 99 -18.87 0.58 7.65
CA LEU A 99 -17.59 0.38 8.32
C LEU A 99 -17.76 0.15 9.83
N GLU A 100 -18.66 0.91 10.48
CA GLU A 100 -18.97 0.73 11.90
C GLU A 100 -19.62 -0.63 12.18
N GLN A 101 -20.52 -1.06 11.29
CA GLN A 101 -21.12 -2.39 11.35
C GLN A 101 -20.06 -3.50 11.19
N ALA A 102 -19.15 -3.36 10.23
CA ALA A 102 -18.06 -4.32 10.03
C ALA A 102 -17.08 -4.35 11.22
N LEU A 103 -16.74 -3.19 11.78
CA LEU A 103 -15.93 -3.09 13.01
C LEU A 103 -16.59 -3.81 14.19
N SER A 104 -17.91 -3.63 14.35
CA SER A 104 -18.68 -4.27 15.41
C SER A 104 -18.70 -5.80 15.29
N GLN A 105 -18.74 -6.33 14.06
CA GLN A 105 -18.69 -7.77 13.80
C GLN A 105 -17.32 -8.38 14.14
N ILE A 106 -16.24 -7.63 13.93
CA ILE A 106 -14.87 -8.10 14.16
C ILE A 106 -14.45 -7.99 15.63
N SER A 107 -15.02 -7.04 16.38
CA SER A 107 -14.67 -6.81 17.80
C SER A 107 -14.98 -7.99 18.73
N GLY A 108 -15.79 -8.97 18.31
CA GLY A 108 -16.11 -10.18 19.06
C GLY A 108 -15.27 -11.41 18.71
N ILE A 109 -14.36 -11.32 17.73
CA ILE A 109 -13.65 -12.46 17.16
C ILE A 109 -12.18 -12.43 17.58
N ASP A 110 -11.66 -13.57 18.05
CA ASP A 110 -10.23 -13.74 18.36
C ASP A 110 -9.37 -13.44 17.11
N PRO A 111 -8.54 -12.37 17.14
CA PRO A 111 -7.72 -11.92 16.03
C PRO A 111 -6.85 -13.00 15.39
N ALA A 112 -6.37 -13.96 16.19
CA ALA A 112 -5.42 -14.97 15.76
C ALA A 112 -6.11 -16.14 15.05
N LYS A 113 -7.30 -16.53 15.53
CA LYS A 113 -8.08 -17.62 14.93
C LYS A 113 -8.74 -17.19 13.62
N ASP A 114 -9.22 -15.96 13.56
CA ASP A 114 -9.87 -15.42 12.35
C ASP A 114 -8.88 -15.30 11.19
N HIS A 115 -7.66 -14.79 11.45
CA HIS A 115 -6.63 -14.70 10.42
C HIS A 115 -6.23 -16.05 9.84
N ALA A 116 -6.10 -17.09 10.68
CA ALA A 116 -5.77 -18.43 10.21
C ALA A 116 -6.89 -18.99 9.33
N ALA A 117 -8.15 -18.80 9.73
CA ALA A 117 -9.32 -19.21 8.96
C ALA A 117 -9.45 -18.44 7.64
N GLN A 118 -9.15 -17.13 7.64
CA GLN A 118 -9.23 -16.28 6.46
C GLN A 118 -8.13 -16.62 5.43
N ARG A 119 -6.89 -16.86 5.88
CA ARG A 119 -5.78 -17.34 5.04
C ARG A 119 -6.13 -18.64 4.31
N LEU A 120 -6.81 -19.56 5.00
CA LEU A 120 -7.28 -20.84 4.43
C LEU A 120 -8.37 -20.65 3.36
N ARG A 121 -9.18 -19.59 3.43
CA ARG A 121 -10.19 -19.27 2.40
C ARG A 121 -9.61 -18.61 1.16
N GLU A 122 -8.53 -17.84 1.33
CA GLU A 122 -7.85 -17.13 0.24
C GLU A 122 -6.93 -18.06 -0.57
N TYR A 123 -6.40 -19.12 0.05
CA TYR A 123 -5.54 -20.13 -0.57
C TYR A 123 -6.04 -21.55 -0.22
N PRO A 124 -7.05 -22.07 -0.92
CA PRO A 124 -7.53 -23.44 -0.72
C PRO A 124 -6.49 -24.50 -1.15
#